data_AF-A0A1I7Y449-F1
#
_entry.id   AF-A0A1I7Y449-F1
#
_cell.length_a   1.000
_cell.length_b   1.000
_cell.length_c   1.000
_cell.angle_alpha   90.00
_cell.angle_beta   90.00
_cell.angle_gamma   90.00
#
_symmetry.space_group_name_H-M   'P 1'
#
loop_
_entity.id
_entity.type
_entity.pdbx_description
1 polymer ?
#
loop_
_entity_poly.entity_id
_entity_poly.type
_entity_poly.pdbx_seq_one_letter_code
_entity_poly.pdbx_strand_id
1 'polypeptide(L)'
;MNRVPLLFCSSVYHLLEEKDLKSMTRLSTGSCSVDATSTLKKRRDLEVLLCQDEEGSDVSICVTHRHATVRPVFDLQFDRITKMEIYMPGFLRDVTQFSMERFRSDVLPVLRKIVVNCSFSCTSYNSDVLANALYEAFRDVYSFSKIEIRNSGEQRYEFMKTQLQSGVLRYAHICGAGWPRTLEKYFFPFVKSPMFKSLNVNDPGLQVNFDTVSAFFDGFFNRGIKEDCPTYLILSGTPSFPFEDLFKLYSEFAEEGLHAMGMGMLKKRWRRGNRQLELHYVLPQNLLGSTTPFLHCNGTLC
;
A
#
# COMPACT_ATOMS: atom_id res chain seq x y z
N MET A 1 -1.03 27.33 -31.79
CA MET A 1 -1.18 26.38 -30.67
C MET A 1 0.12 25.60 -30.54
N ASN A 2 0.80 25.71 -29.40
CA ASN A 2 2.02 24.97 -29.12
C ASN A 2 1.67 23.48 -28.94
N ARG A 3 2.05 22.63 -29.90
CA ARG A 3 1.87 21.18 -29.78
C ARG A 3 2.86 20.64 -28.76
N VAL A 4 2.39 19.85 -27.81
CA VAL A 4 3.26 19.07 -26.93
C VAL A 4 4.09 18.14 -27.81
N PRO A 5 5.44 18.10 -27.67
CA PRO A 5 6.26 17.22 -28.48
C PRO A 5 5.82 15.76 -28.35
N LEU A 6 5.74 15.02 -29.47
CA LEU A 6 5.33 13.62 -29.50
C LEU A 6 6.17 12.76 -28.53
N LEU A 7 7.46 13.08 -28.43
CA LEU A 7 8.41 12.44 -27.52
C LEU A 7 8.01 12.60 -26.05
N PHE A 8 7.48 13.77 -25.67
CA PHE A 8 6.97 13.98 -24.32
C PHE A 8 5.81 13.03 -24.04
N CYS A 9 4.80 12.98 -24.92
CA CYS A 9 3.68 12.05 -24.77
C CYS A 9 4.14 10.60 -24.61
N SER A 10 5.08 10.13 -25.45
CA SER A 10 5.65 8.78 -25.37
C SER A 10 6.32 8.47 -24.03
N SER A 11 7.00 9.47 -23.44
CA SER A 11 7.69 9.34 -22.15
C SER A 11 6.76 9.35 -20.94
N VAL A 12 5.53 9.84 -21.03
CA VAL A 12 4.56 9.83 -19.91
C VAL A 12 3.50 8.74 -20.03
N TYR A 13 3.25 8.19 -21.23
CA TYR A 13 2.19 7.19 -21.41
C TYR A 13 2.36 5.95 -20.51
N HIS A 14 3.58 5.48 -20.31
CA HIS A 14 3.84 4.34 -19.44
C HIS A 14 3.54 4.63 -17.96
N LEU A 15 3.43 5.90 -17.55
CA LEU A 15 3.11 6.29 -16.17
C LEU A 15 1.60 6.39 -15.90
N LEU A 16 0.78 6.57 -16.94
CA LEU A 16 -0.65 6.84 -16.80
C LEU A 16 -1.47 5.59 -16.46
N GLU A 17 -2.54 5.74 -15.66
CA GLU A 17 -3.48 4.64 -15.45
C GLU A 17 -4.24 4.35 -16.76
N GLU A 18 -4.80 3.14 -16.90
CA GLU A 18 -5.52 2.75 -18.13
C GLU A 18 -6.70 3.69 -18.43
N LYS A 19 -7.39 4.16 -17.38
CA LYS A 19 -8.49 5.12 -17.51
C LYS A 19 -8.01 6.49 -18.04
N ASP A 20 -6.83 6.93 -17.62
CA ASP A 20 -6.25 8.20 -18.05
C ASP A 20 -5.83 8.08 -19.52
N LEU A 21 -5.23 6.94 -19.89
CA LEU A 21 -4.89 6.63 -21.27
C LEU A 21 -6.14 6.60 -22.17
N LYS A 22 -7.23 5.96 -21.72
CA LYS A 22 -8.51 5.96 -22.44
C LYS A 22 -9.07 7.38 -22.60
N SER A 23 -8.98 8.19 -21.54
CA SER A 23 -9.43 9.59 -21.57
C SER A 23 -8.59 10.41 -22.54
N MET A 24 -7.26 10.28 -22.52
CA MET A 24 -6.37 10.95 -23.47
C MET A 24 -6.60 10.50 -24.92
N THR A 25 -6.92 9.22 -25.14
CA THR A 25 -7.25 8.69 -26.47
C THR A 25 -8.53 9.33 -27.02
N ARG A 26 -9.51 9.61 -26.15
CA ARG A 26 -10.76 10.32 -26.51
C ARG A 26 -10.54 11.81 -26.78
N LEU A 27 -9.63 12.44 -26.03
CA LEU A 27 -9.34 13.87 -26.15
C LEU A 27 -8.41 14.20 -27.33
N SER A 28 -7.62 13.24 -27.81
CA SER A 28 -6.66 13.45 -28.89
C SER A 28 -7.29 13.17 -30.26
N THR A 29 -7.72 14.22 -30.95
CA THR A 29 -7.99 14.15 -32.40
C THR A 29 -6.66 14.19 -33.16
N GLY A 30 -6.14 13.05 -33.62
CA GLY A 30 -4.94 12.98 -34.47
C GLY A 30 -3.92 11.89 -34.09
N SER A 31 -2.65 12.09 -34.49
CA SER A 31 -1.57 11.10 -34.41
C SER A 31 -1.25 10.59 -33.00
N CYS A 32 -1.48 11.37 -31.94
CA CYS A 32 -1.28 10.91 -30.56
C CYS A 32 -2.18 9.72 -30.15
N SER A 33 -3.32 9.53 -30.81
CA SER A 33 -4.25 8.44 -30.52
C SER A 33 -3.72 7.07 -30.98
N VAL A 34 -3.02 7.02 -32.12
CA VAL A 34 -2.47 5.77 -32.68
C VAL A 34 -1.31 5.25 -31.82
N ASP A 35 -0.41 6.14 -31.42
CA ASP A 35 0.74 5.78 -30.58
C ASP A 35 0.31 5.35 -29.18
N ALA A 36 -0.69 6.02 -28.59
CA ALA A 36 -1.27 5.62 -27.32
C ALA A 36 -1.89 4.22 -27.38
N THR A 37 -2.61 3.91 -28.45
CA THR A 37 -3.24 2.59 -28.66
C THR A 37 -2.20 1.48 -28.84
N SER A 38 -1.12 1.76 -29.58
CA SER A 38 -0.03 0.81 -29.79
C SER A 38 0.74 0.52 -28.49
N THR A 39 1.00 1.57 -27.70
CA THR A 39 1.65 1.49 -26.38
C THR A 39 0.79 0.70 -25.41
N LEU A 40 -0.53 0.92 -25.39
CA LEU A 40 -1.46 0.18 -24.53
C LEU A 40 -1.43 -1.33 -24.80
N LYS A 41 -1.30 -1.74 -26.07
CA LYS A 41 -1.24 -3.17 -26.46
C LYS A 41 0.05 -3.85 -26.03
N LYS A 42 1.16 -3.10 -25.97
CA LYS A 42 2.48 -3.61 -25.58
C LYS A 42 2.73 -3.55 -24.07
N ARG A 43 1.97 -2.71 -23.36
CA ARG A 43 2.14 -2.49 -21.92
C ARG A 43 1.98 -3.79 -21.13
N ARG A 44 2.94 -4.04 -20.24
CA ARG A 44 2.88 -5.14 -19.28
C ARG A 44 2.87 -4.58 -17.86
N ASP A 45 1.78 -4.83 -17.14
CA ASP A 45 1.75 -4.65 -15.69
C ASP A 45 2.30 -5.94 -15.07
N LEU A 46 3.43 -5.79 -14.37
CA LEU A 46 4.24 -6.86 -13.81
C LEU A 46 4.08 -6.93 -12.31
N GLU A 47 4.02 -8.14 -11.78
CA GLU A 47 4.18 -8.43 -10.36
C GLU A 47 5.57 -9.03 -10.13
N VAL A 48 6.33 -8.46 -9.20
CA VAL A 48 7.68 -8.90 -8.85
C VAL A 48 7.65 -9.51 -7.46
N LEU A 49 7.92 -10.80 -7.38
CA LEU A 49 8.04 -11.54 -6.13
C LEU A 49 9.53 -11.75 -5.85
N LEU A 50 9.98 -11.29 -4.69
CA LEU A 50 11.37 -11.33 -4.27
C LEU A 50 11.51 -12.25 -3.07
N CYS A 51 12.58 -13.02 -3.05
CA CYS A 51 12.91 -13.88 -1.93
C CYS A 51 14.41 -13.85 -1.71
N GLN A 52 14.82 -13.74 -0.46
CA GLN A 52 16.21 -13.86 -0.07
C GLN A 52 16.50 -15.31 0.34
N ASP A 53 17.73 -15.80 0.17
CA ASP A 53 18.19 -17.05 0.77
C ASP A 53 18.41 -16.92 2.29
N GLU A 54 18.73 -18.02 2.98
CA GLU A 54 18.92 -18.00 4.44
C GLU A 54 20.15 -17.19 4.87
N GLU A 55 21.22 -17.22 4.07
CA GLU A 55 22.48 -16.50 4.35
C GLU A 55 22.39 -15.01 4.02
N GLY A 56 21.38 -14.63 3.25
CA GLY A 56 21.21 -13.30 2.71
C GLY A 56 22.17 -12.92 1.59
N SER A 57 22.82 -13.92 0.98
CA SER A 57 23.82 -13.78 -0.07
C SER A 57 23.20 -13.64 -1.46
N ASP A 58 22.01 -14.21 -1.66
CA ASP A 58 21.34 -14.32 -2.95
C ASP A 58 19.89 -13.85 -2.89
N VAL A 59 19.38 -13.42 -4.04
CA VAL A 59 18.00 -12.99 -4.26
C VAL A 59 17.40 -13.78 -5.41
N SER A 60 16.32 -14.50 -5.12
CA SER A 60 15.46 -15.13 -6.11
C SER A 60 14.35 -14.16 -6.54
N ILE A 61 14.18 -13.99 -7.84
CA ILE A 61 13.18 -13.12 -8.45
C ILE A 61 12.23 -13.96 -9.30
N CYS A 62 10.94 -13.84 -9.05
CA CYS A 62 9.88 -14.32 -9.93
C CYS A 62 9.11 -13.10 -10.47
N VAL A 63 8.96 -13.02 -11.79
CA VAL A 63 8.18 -11.95 -12.43
C VAL A 63 6.97 -12.58 -13.10
N THR A 64 5.79 -12.04 -12.84
CA THR A 64 4.56 -12.51 -13.47
C THR A 64 3.85 -11.39 -14.23
N HIS A 65 3.15 -11.77 -15.30
CA HIS A 65 2.26 -10.92 -16.05
C HIS A 65 0.97 -11.68 -16.34
N ARG A 66 -0.18 -11.13 -15.93
CA ARG A 66 -1.50 -11.79 -16.08
C ARG A 66 -1.49 -13.24 -15.58
N HIS A 67 -0.89 -13.47 -14.40
CA HIS A 67 -0.74 -14.77 -13.75
C HIS A 67 0.21 -15.77 -14.43
N ALA A 68 0.88 -15.40 -15.52
CA ALA A 68 1.92 -16.23 -16.14
C ALA A 68 3.31 -15.76 -15.70
N THR A 69 4.20 -16.69 -15.35
CA THR A 69 5.61 -16.39 -15.11
C THR A 69 6.28 -15.95 -16.41
N VAL A 70 7.04 -14.86 -16.35
CA VAL A 70 7.82 -14.32 -17.45
C VAL A 70 9.27 -14.17 -17.02
N ARG A 71 10.19 -14.17 -18.00
CA ARG A 71 11.59 -13.90 -17.71
C ARG A 71 11.75 -12.46 -17.19
N PRO A 72 12.68 -12.19 -16.25
CA PRO A 72 12.95 -10.86 -15.72
C PRO A 72 13.76 -10.00 -16.72
N VAL A 73 13.22 -9.87 -17.94
CA VAL A 73 13.74 -9.00 -19.00
C VAL A 73 12.78 -7.84 -19.13
N PHE A 74 13.21 -6.70 -18.61
CA PHE A 74 12.40 -5.49 -18.51
C PHE A 74 12.58 -4.60 -19.74
N ASP A 75 11.46 -4.24 -20.37
CA ASP A 75 11.39 -3.20 -21.37
C ASP A 75 10.99 -1.89 -20.68
N LEU A 76 11.95 -0.98 -20.50
CA LEU A 76 11.74 0.31 -19.83
C LEU A 76 10.66 1.18 -20.47
N GLN A 77 10.28 0.91 -21.73
CA GLN A 77 9.27 1.67 -22.45
C GLN A 77 7.85 1.18 -22.16
N PHE A 78 7.67 -0.13 -21.94
CA PHE A 78 6.34 -0.75 -21.87
C PHE A 78 6.04 -1.44 -20.54
N ASP A 79 7.07 -1.81 -19.77
CA ASP A 79 6.89 -2.53 -18.52
C ASP A 79 6.66 -1.58 -17.36
N ARG A 80 5.81 -2.05 -16.44
CA ARG A 80 5.52 -1.37 -15.19
C ARG A 80 5.44 -2.37 -14.08
N ILE A 81 6.13 -2.10 -12.98
CA ILE A 81 5.95 -2.86 -11.75
C ILE A 81 4.79 -2.24 -10.98
N THR A 82 3.67 -2.95 -10.95
CA THR A 82 2.45 -2.54 -10.23
C THR A 82 2.33 -3.24 -8.89
N LYS A 83 3.12 -4.27 -8.65
CA LYS A 83 3.13 -5.01 -7.39
C LYS A 83 4.52 -5.58 -7.11
N MET A 84 4.97 -5.42 -5.88
CA MET A 84 6.24 -5.94 -5.39
C MET A 84 6.01 -6.56 -4.01
N GLU A 85 6.46 -7.80 -3.83
CA GLU A 85 6.24 -8.54 -2.59
C GLU A 85 7.50 -9.31 -2.19
N ILE A 86 7.83 -9.28 -0.90
CA ILE A 86 8.92 -10.07 -0.33
C ILE A 86 8.35 -11.31 0.37
N TYR A 87 8.73 -12.48 -0.11
CA TYR A 87 8.32 -13.79 0.40
C TYR A 87 9.40 -14.46 1.25
N MET A 88 8.99 -15.51 1.96
CA MET A 88 9.90 -16.42 2.64
C MET A 88 10.58 -17.37 1.63
N PRO A 89 11.78 -17.89 1.96
CA PRO A 89 12.45 -18.96 1.21
C PRO A 89 11.52 -20.13 0.87
N GLY A 90 11.66 -20.67 -0.35
CA GLY A 90 10.98 -21.89 -0.80
C GLY A 90 9.55 -21.72 -1.34
N PHE A 91 8.97 -20.52 -1.29
CA PHE A 91 7.61 -20.27 -1.80
C PHE A 91 7.54 -20.06 -3.33
N LEU A 92 8.63 -19.63 -3.95
CA LEU A 92 8.64 -19.26 -5.35
C LEU A 92 9.09 -20.43 -6.24
N ARG A 93 8.39 -20.62 -7.37
CA ARG A 93 8.78 -21.52 -8.46
C ARG A 93 9.27 -20.70 -9.65
N ASP A 94 10.07 -21.31 -10.53
CA ASP A 94 10.57 -20.69 -11.77
C ASP A 94 11.29 -19.35 -11.54
N VAL A 95 12.17 -19.32 -10.53
CA VAL A 95 12.91 -18.12 -10.13
C VAL A 95 14.16 -17.90 -10.97
N THR A 96 14.53 -16.65 -11.14
CA THR A 96 15.89 -16.26 -11.57
C THR A 96 16.66 -15.79 -10.35
N GLN A 97 17.82 -16.38 -10.09
CA GLN A 97 18.66 -16.07 -8.95
C GLN A 97 19.76 -15.07 -9.33
N PHE A 98 19.99 -14.11 -8.45
CA PHE A 98 21.06 -13.13 -8.54
C PHE A 98 21.79 -13.09 -7.20
N SER A 99 23.11 -12.88 -7.20
CA SER A 99 23.78 -12.49 -5.96
C SER A 99 23.24 -11.15 -5.48
N MET A 100 23.24 -10.93 -4.17
CA MET A 100 22.78 -9.67 -3.58
C MET A 100 23.55 -8.46 -4.14
N GLU A 101 24.83 -8.63 -4.46
CA GLU A 101 25.64 -7.61 -5.12
C GLU A 101 25.08 -7.27 -6.51
N ARG A 102 24.89 -8.26 -7.38
CA ARG A 102 24.30 -8.06 -8.72
C ARG A 102 22.88 -7.55 -8.66
N PHE A 103 22.10 -8.00 -7.68
CA PHE A 103 20.75 -7.49 -7.46
C PHE A 103 20.79 -5.98 -7.22
N ARG A 104 21.67 -5.51 -6.34
CA ARG A 104 21.82 -4.08 -6.03
C ARG A 104 22.37 -3.26 -7.19
N SER A 105 23.36 -3.76 -7.93
CA SER A 105 24.00 -3.01 -9.00
C SER A 105 23.22 -3.02 -10.31
N ASP A 106 22.61 -4.15 -10.67
CA ASP A 106 22.11 -4.39 -12.03
C ASP A 106 20.59 -4.39 -12.07
N VAL A 107 19.94 -5.02 -11.08
CA VAL A 107 18.49 -5.24 -11.10
C VAL A 107 17.73 -4.10 -10.44
N LEU A 108 18.12 -3.72 -9.22
CA LEU A 108 17.42 -2.76 -8.40
C LEU A 108 17.27 -1.37 -9.07
N PRO A 109 18.28 -0.82 -9.78
CA PRO A 109 18.12 0.42 -10.52
C PRO A 109 17.11 0.34 -11.66
N VAL A 110 16.96 -0.84 -12.27
CA VAL A 110 15.96 -1.09 -13.31
C VAL A 110 14.57 -1.13 -12.70
N LEU A 111 14.37 -1.90 -11.61
CA LEU A 111 13.09 -1.94 -10.89
C LEU A 111 12.65 -0.53 -10.49
N ARG A 112 13.58 0.26 -9.93
CA ARG A 112 13.35 1.65 -9.52
C ARG A 112 12.75 2.52 -10.62
N LYS A 113 13.20 2.37 -11.87
CA LYS A 113 12.76 3.18 -13.01
C LYS A 113 11.34 2.86 -13.50
N ILE A 114 10.86 1.64 -13.26
CA ILE A 114 9.60 1.14 -13.84
C ILE A 114 8.51 0.90 -12.79
N VAL A 115 8.76 1.22 -11.52
CA VAL A 115 7.73 1.18 -10.46
C VAL A 115 6.72 2.32 -10.66
N VAL A 116 5.44 1.96 -10.86
CA VAL A 116 4.36 2.90 -11.13
C VAL A 116 3.08 2.47 -10.42
N ASN A 117 2.55 3.33 -9.55
CA ASN A 117 1.32 3.08 -8.78
C ASN A 117 1.35 1.72 -8.05
N CYS A 118 2.52 1.36 -7.53
CA CYS A 118 2.85 0.02 -7.06
C CYS A 118 2.29 -0.29 -5.68
N SER A 119 1.85 -1.54 -5.49
CA SER A 119 1.60 -2.12 -4.18
C SER A 119 2.87 -2.80 -3.68
N PHE A 120 3.43 -2.34 -2.57
CA PHE A 120 4.61 -2.92 -1.94
C PHE A 120 4.24 -3.66 -0.64
N SER A 121 4.65 -4.92 -0.51
CA SER A 121 4.43 -5.72 0.70
C SER A 121 5.71 -6.38 1.21
N CYS A 122 6.01 -6.20 2.49
CA CYS A 122 7.09 -6.87 3.21
C CYS A 122 6.60 -7.27 4.61
N THR A 123 6.08 -8.49 4.72
CA THR A 123 5.57 -9.04 5.99
C THR A 123 6.45 -10.15 6.57
N SER A 124 7.46 -10.62 5.83
CA SER A 124 8.43 -11.63 6.25
C SER A 124 9.36 -11.12 7.36
N TYR A 125 9.73 -12.00 8.31
CA TYR A 125 10.69 -11.72 9.38
C TYR A 125 12.15 -11.93 8.96
N ASN A 126 12.42 -12.77 7.96
CA ASN A 126 13.77 -13.28 7.67
C ASN A 126 14.37 -12.66 6.41
N SER A 127 14.01 -11.42 6.07
CA SER A 127 14.39 -10.79 4.80
C SER A 127 15.03 -9.42 4.98
N ASP A 128 15.68 -9.19 6.12
CA ASP A 128 16.18 -7.87 6.49
C ASP A 128 17.16 -7.29 5.47
N VAL A 129 18.11 -8.07 4.95
CA VAL A 129 19.14 -7.54 4.04
C VAL A 129 18.53 -7.16 2.68
N LEU A 130 17.63 -7.97 2.12
CA LEU A 130 16.89 -7.64 0.90
C LEU A 130 15.93 -6.47 1.12
N ALA A 131 15.14 -6.50 2.18
CA ALA A 131 14.17 -5.47 2.49
C ALA A 131 14.86 -4.12 2.72
N ASN A 132 15.97 -4.09 3.45
CA ASN A 132 16.80 -2.90 3.67
C ASN A 132 17.33 -2.31 2.36
N ALA A 133 17.85 -3.15 1.46
CA ALA A 133 18.29 -2.70 0.13
C ALA A 133 17.15 -2.05 -0.66
N LEU A 134 15.93 -2.62 -0.58
CA LEU A 134 14.74 -2.03 -1.20
C LEU A 134 14.36 -0.71 -0.53
N TYR A 135 14.31 -0.64 0.80
CA TYR A 135 13.95 0.60 1.51
C TYR A 135 14.89 1.75 1.21
N GLU A 136 16.20 1.47 1.13
CA GLU A 136 17.20 2.46 0.74
C GLU A 136 17.00 2.89 -0.72
N ALA A 137 16.88 1.93 -1.64
CA ALA A 137 16.73 2.22 -3.06
C ALA A 137 15.36 2.75 -3.47
N PHE A 138 14.36 2.72 -2.60
CA PHE A 138 13.01 3.21 -2.87
C PHE A 138 12.57 4.36 -1.95
N ARG A 139 13.45 4.84 -1.05
CA ARG A 139 13.13 5.86 -0.04
C ARG A 139 12.46 7.11 -0.63
N ASP A 140 13.03 7.61 -1.72
CA ASP A 140 12.62 8.82 -2.44
C ASP A 140 11.79 8.52 -3.69
N VAL A 141 11.25 7.30 -3.80
CA VAL A 141 10.32 6.92 -4.87
C VAL A 141 8.88 7.11 -4.39
N TYR A 142 8.16 8.03 -5.04
CA TYR A 142 6.77 8.36 -4.74
C TYR A 142 5.80 7.68 -5.72
N SER A 143 6.05 6.41 -6.01
CA SER A 143 5.23 5.61 -6.92
C SER A 143 4.43 4.53 -6.19
N PHE A 144 4.48 4.47 -4.86
CA PHE A 144 3.73 3.47 -4.09
C PHE A 144 2.32 3.96 -3.76
N SER A 145 1.34 3.18 -4.17
CA SER A 145 -0.07 3.44 -3.92
C SER A 145 -0.59 2.66 -2.72
N LYS A 146 0.02 1.51 -2.44
CA LYS A 146 -0.22 0.68 -1.26
C LYS A 146 1.11 0.25 -0.66
N ILE A 147 1.22 0.34 0.66
CA ILE A 147 2.34 -0.19 1.43
C ILE A 147 1.82 -1.05 2.56
N GLU A 148 2.39 -2.23 2.69
CA GLU A 148 2.13 -3.17 3.78
C GLU A 148 3.46 -3.65 4.35
N ILE A 149 3.81 -3.18 5.54
CA ILE A 149 5.13 -3.46 6.14
C ILE A 149 4.95 -3.89 7.58
N ARG A 150 5.69 -4.94 7.93
CA ARG A 150 5.90 -5.36 9.30
C ARG A 150 7.14 -4.68 9.90
N ASN A 151 7.09 -4.19 11.12
CA ASN A 151 8.29 -3.63 11.78
C ASN A 151 9.40 -4.67 11.94
N SER A 152 10.64 -4.24 11.71
CA SER A 152 11.87 -5.00 12.01
C SER A 152 13.09 -4.08 12.09
N GLY A 153 12.89 -2.79 12.42
CA GLY A 153 13.99 -1.86 12.69
C GLY A 153 13.88 -0.50 12.02
N GLU A 154 14.92 0.31 12.22
CA GLU A 154 14.95 1.75 11.91
C GLU A 154 14.73 2.08 10.43
N GLN A 155 15.28 1.26 9.52
CA GLN A 155 15.17 1.54 8.08
C GLN A 155 13.71 1.48 7.58
N ARG A 156 12.92 0.55 8.13
CA ARG A 156 11.49 0.43 7.84
C ARG A 156 10.70 1.62 8.36
N TYR A 157 11.06 2.11 9.54
CA TYR A 157 10.50 3.34 10.11
C TYR A 157 10.74 4.54 9.20
N GLU A 158 11.98 4.80 8.79
CA GLU A 158 12.31 5.93 7.93
C GLU A 158 11.68 5.82 6.53
N PHE A 159 11.61 4.61 5.96
CA PHE A 159 10.88 4.37 4.72
C PHE A 159 9.40 4.69 4.88
N MET A 160 8.73 4.12 5.89
CA MET A 160 7.29 4.31 6.08
C MET A 160 6.93 5.78 6.38
N LYS A 161 7.73 6.45 7.21
CA LYS A 161 7.63 7.89 7.46
C LYS A 161 7.67 8.70 6.16
N THR A 162 8.68 8.46 5.32
CA THR A 162 8.84 9.17 4.05
C THR A 162 7.63 8.94 3.14
N GLN A 163 7.13 7.71 3.08
CA GLN A 163 6.00 7.35 2.23
C GLN A 163 4.67 7.92 2.73
N LEU A 164 4.43 7.97 4.04
CA LEU A 164 3.25 8.62 4.63
C LEU A 164 3.22 10.14 4.34
N GLN A 165 4.39 10.76 4.28
CA GLN A 165 4.53 12.20 3.98
C GLN A 165 4.38 12.55 2.51
N SER A 166 4.48 11.57 1.60
CA SER A 166 4.52 11.79 0.15
C SER A 166 3.23 12.36 -0.44
N GLY A 167 2.09 12.17 0.24
CA GLY A 167 0.77 12.56 -0.26
C GLY A 167 0.23 11.70 -1.41
N VAL A 168 1.03 10.81 -2.02
CA VAL A 168 0.59 9.93 -3.12
C VAL A 168 0.06 8.58 -2.63
N LEU A 169 0.48 8.15 -1.45
CA LEU A 169 0.09 6.89 -0.85
C LEU A 169 -1.42 6.85 -0.61
N ARG A 170 -2.07 5.74 -0.97
CA ARG A 170 -3.52 5.55 -0.80
C ARG A 170 -3.83 4.60 0.35
N TYR A 171 -3.03 3.55 0.50
CA TYR A 171 -3.21 2.50 1.50
C TYR A 171 -1.94 2.32 2.31
N ALA A 172 -2.06 2.36 3.63
CA ALA A 172 -0.98 2.05 4.56
C ALA A 172 -1.44 0.93 5.51
N HIS A 173 -0.72 -0.19 5.52
CA HIS A 173 -0.86 -1.25 6.51
C HIS A 173 0.45 -1.37 7.30
N ILE A 174 0.39 -0.94 8.55
CA ILE A 174 1.49 -0.93 9.51
C ILE A 174 1.23 -2.08 10.47
N CYS A 175 2.05 -3.13 10.45
CA CYS A 175 1.84 -4.30 11.29
C CYS A 175 3.09 -4.73 12.07
N GLY A 176 2.89 -5.62 13.04
CA GLY A 176 3.96 -6.05 13.95
C GLY A 176 4.22 -5.03 15.05
N ALA A 177 4.88 -5.45 16.13
CA ALA A 177 5.14 -4.63 17.30
C ALA A 177 6.42 -3.78 17.16
N GLY A 178 6.54 -2.76 18.00
CA GLY A 178 7.77 -1.99 18.21
C GLY A 178 7.95 -0.81 17.27
N TRP A 179 6.90 -0.39 16.55
CA TRP A 179 6.97 0.84 15.77
C TRP A 179 7.15 2.04 16.71
N PRO A 180 8.00 3.03 16.36
CA PRO A 180 8.16 4.23 17.16
C PRO A 180 6.86 5.06 17.21
N ARG A 181 6.44 5.51 18.41
CA ARG A 181 5.29 6.42 18.57
C ARG A 181 5.40 7.72 17.79
N THR A 182 6.63 8.14 17.45
CA THR A 182 6.86 9.28 16.55
C THR A 182 6.27 9.09 15.16
N LEU A 183 5.89 7.86 14.76
CA LEU A 183 5.17 7.60 13.52
C LEU A 183 3.73 8.13 13.54
N GLU A 184 3.09 8.19 14.72
CA GLU A 184 1.67 8.59 14.88
C GLU A 184 1.39 9.99 14.33
N LYS A 185 2.36 10.90 14.45
CA LYS A 185 2.23 12.29 13.96
C LYS A 185 2.07 12.38 12.45
N TYR A 186 2.39 11.32 11.70
CA TYR A 186 2.21 11.29 10.24
C TYR A 186 0.84 10.74 9.81
N PHE A 187 0.06 10.15 10.72
CA PHE A 187 -1.26 9.61 10.37
C PHE A 187 -2.25 10.71 10.00
N PHE A 188 -2.27 11.82 10.75
CA PHE A 188 -3.17 12.94 10.46
C PHE A 188 -2.90 13.58 9.09
N PRO A 189 -1.66 13.98 8.72
CA PRO A 189 -1.36 14.44 7.37
C PRO A 189 -1.72 13.41 6.28
N PHE A 190 -1.43 12.13 6.52
CA PHE A 190 -1.74 11.05 5.58
C PHE A 190 -3.24 10.94 5.32
N VAL A 191 -4.06 10.89 6.37
CA VAL A 191 -5.53 10.82 6.27
C VAL A 191 -6.13 12.04 5.57
N LYS A 192 -5.52 13.23 5.73
CA LYS A 192 -5.97 14.45 5.04
C LYS A 192 -5.63 14.48 3.55
N SER A 193 -4.72 13.62 3.09
CA SER A 193 -4.31 13.54 1.70
C SER A 193 -5.52 13.32 0.79
N PRO A 194 -5.61 13.99 -0.37
CA PRO A 194 -6.66 13.72 -1.35
C PRO A 194 -6.57 12.30 -1.95
N MET A 195 -5.43 11.61 -1.80
CA MET A 195 -5.22 10.26 -2.33
C MET A 195 -5.55 9.17 -1.32
N PHE A 196 -5.75 9.52 -0.06
CA PHE A 196 -5.97 8.58 1.03
C PHE A 196 -7.22 7.71 0.80
N LYS A 197 -7.08 6.42 1.10
CA LYS A 197 -8.17 5.43 1.05
C LYS A 197 -8.23 4.52 2.28
N SER A 198 -7.09 4.17 2.88
CA SER A 198 -7.11 3.35 4.09
C SER A 198 -5.83 3.47 4.91
N LEU A 199 -6.00 3.41 6.23
CA LEU A 199 -4.94 3.25 7.20
C LEU A 199 -5.30 2.08 8.12
N ASN A 200 -4.47 1.05 8.14
CA ASN A 200 -4.55 -0.06 9.08
C ASN A 200 -3.31 -0.09 9.96
N VAL A 201 -3.50 0.16 11.25
CA VAL A 201 -2.47 0.12 12.28
C VAL A 201 -2.71 -1.11 13.15
N ASN A 202 -1.97 -2.18 12.86
CA ASN A 202 -1.96 -3.42 13.62
C ASN A 202 -0.65 -3.55 14.42
N ASP A 203 -0.34 -2.50 15.18
CA ASP A 203 0.72 -2.45 16.19
C ASP A 203 0.07 -2.03 17.52
N PRO A 204 0.29 -2.75 18.62
CA PRO A 204 -0.35 -2.44 19.91
C PRO A 204 0.21 -1.19 20.61
N GLY A 205 1.42 -0.75 20.27
CA GLY A 205 2.09 0.43 20.80
C GLY A 205 1.75 1.74 20.08
N LEU A 206 1.24 1.65 18.85
CA LEU A 206 0.76 2.78 18.05
C LEU A 206 -0.74 3.04 18.28
N GLN A 207 -1.09 4.33 18.31
CA GLN A 207 -2.47 4.78 18.48
C GLN A 207 -2.94 5.69 17.35
N VAL A 208 -4.25 5.70 17.12
CA VAL A 208 -4.91 6.66 16.23
C VAL A 208 -5.64 7.68 17.10
N ASN A 209 -5.23 8.95 16.99
CA ASN A 209 -5.80 10.02 17.81
C ASN A 209 -7.14 10.54 17.26
N PHE A 210 -7.86 11.28 18.10
CA PHE A 210 -9.18 11.81 17.78
C PHE A 210 -9.17 12.70 16.53
N ASP A 211 -8.14 13.55 16.37
CA ASP A 211 -8.01 14.44 15.21
C ASP A 211 -7.83 13.65 13.91
N THR A 212 -7.07 12.56 13.94
CA THR A 212 -6.89 11.67 12.78
C THR A 212 -8.19 11.01 12.39
N VAL A 213 -8.94 10.48 13.37
CA VAL A 213 -10.25 9.85 13.10
C VAL A 213 -11.26 10.90 12.63
N SER A 214 -11.31 12.08 13.24
CA SER A 214 -12.22 13.15 12.83
C SER A 214 -11.92 13.63 11.42
N ALA A 215 -10.65 13.86 11.08
CA ALA A 215 -10.25 14.22 9.72
C ALA A 215 -10.61 13.16 8.68
N PHE A 216 -10.57 11.88 9.05
CA PHE A 216 -11.02 10.77 8.20
C PHE A 216 -12.52 10.85 7.92
N PHE A 217 -13.33 11.04 8.96
CA PHE A 217 -14.78 11.18 8.84
C PHE A 217 -15.17 12.43 8.04
N ASP A 218 -14.57 13.57 8.34
CA ASP A 218 -14.77 14.81 7.59
C ASP A 218 -14.39 14.64 6.11
N GLY A 219 -13.25 14.00 5.86
CA GLY A 219 -12.81 13.65 4.51
C GLY A 219 -13.84 12.82 3.75
N PHE A 220 -14.46 11.85 4.41
CA PHE A 220 -15.41 10.93 3.79
C PHE A 220 -16.81 11.52 3.61
N PHE A 221 -17.34 12.19 4.63
CA PHE A 221 -18.72 12.69 4.62
C PHE A 221 -18.84 14.07 3.99
N ASN A 222 -17.85 14.95 4.20
CA ASN A 222 -17.93 16.38 3.87
C ASN A 222 -17.21 16.78 2.58
N ARG A 223 -16.20 16.04 2.11
CA ARG A 223 -15.62 16.32 0.79
C ARG A 223 -16.57 15.83 -0.30
N GLY A 224 -16.87 16.72 -1.26
CA GLY A 224 -17.67 16.40 -2.43
C GLY A 224 -17.15 15.14 -3.13
N ILE A 225 -18.07 14.26 -3.51
CA ILE A 225 -17.77 12.96 -4.11
C ILE A 225 -17.07 13.19 -5.44
N LYS A 226 -15.79 12.82 -5.55
CA LYS A 226 -15.22 12.48 -6.85
C LYS A 226 -15.79 11.13 -7.25
N GLU A 227 -16.15 10.93 -8.51
CA GLU A 227 -16.72 9.66 -9.03
C GLU A 227 -15.86 8.43 -8.69
N ASP A 228 -14.55 8.63 -8.46
CA ASP A 228 -13.58 7.60 -8.08
C ASP A 228 -13.47 7.35 -6.56
N CYS A 229 -14.34 7.96 -5.74
CA CYS A 229 -14.33 7.75 -4.30
C CYS A 229 -14.75 6.29 -4.01
N PRO A 230 -13.90 5.50 -3.32
CA PRO A 230 -14.28 4.13 -3.01
C PRO A 230 -15.54 4.13 -2.14
N THR A 231 -16.45 3.20 -2.42
CA THR A 231 -17.67 2.98 -1.64
C THR A 231 -17.39 2.59 -0.19
N TYR A 232 -16.13 2.24 0.10
CA TYR A 232 -15.67 1.70 1.34
C TYR A 232 -14.29 2.24 1.71
N LEU A 233 -14.18 2.85 2.88
CA LEU A 233 -12.92 3.26 3.51
C LEU A 233 -12.73 2.52 4.83
N ILE A 234 -11.47 2.18 5.14
CA ILE A 234 -11.11 1.50 6.40
C ILE A 234 -10.08 2.34 7.13
N LEU A 235 -10.41 2.67 8.38
CA LEU A 235 -9.44 3.09 9.38
C LEU A 235 -9.43 2.03 10.47
N SER A 236 -8.25 1.53 10.83
CA SER A 236 -8.11 0.59 11.93
C SER A 236 -6.89 0.86 12.79
N GLY A 237 -7.05 0.60 14.09
CA GLY A 237 -6.01 0.78 15.10
C GLY A 237 -6.57 0.98 16.50
N THR A 238 -5.67 1.14 17.47
CA THR A 238 -6.05 1.42 18.87
C THR A 238 -6.38 2.91 19.01
N PRO A 239 -7.61 3.30 19.35
CA PRO A 239 -7.94 4.71 19.56
C PRO A 239 -7.27 5.24 20.83
N SER A 240 -6.77 6.48 20.79
CA SER A 240 -6.23 7.17 21.98
C SER A 240 -7.31 7.91 22.78
N PHE A 241 -8.59 7.66 22.51
CA PHE A 241 -9.73 8.43 23.02
C PHE A 241 -10.97 7.51 23.21
N PRO A 242 -11.95 7.90 24.05
CA PRO A 242 -13.19 7.16 24.24
C PRO A 242 -14.03 7.14 22.96
N PHE A 243 -14.51 5.97 22.57
CA PHE A 243 -15.25 5.80 21.33
C PHE A 243 -16.58 6.56 21.32
N GLU A 244 -17.18 6.75 22.49
CA GLU A 244 -18.44 7.46 22.71
C GLU A 244 -18.38 8.89 22.17
N ASP A 245 -17.21 9.52 22.20
CA ASP A 245 -17.02 10.90 21.71
C ASP A 245 -17.21 10.98 20.20
N LEU A 246 -16.69 9.98 19.46
CA LEU A 246 -16.88 9.89 18.01
C LEU A 246 -18.33 9.58 17.66
N PHE A 247 -18.97 8.69 18.42
CA PHE A 247 -20.37 8.34 18.20
C PHE A 247 -21.29 9.54 18.41
N LYS A 248 -21.06 10.34 19.46
CA LYS A 248 -21.83 11.58 19.69
C LYS A 248 -21.66 12.56 18.53
N LEU A 249 -20.43 12.76 18.07
CA LEU A 249 -20.10 13.70 17.00
C LEU A 249 -20.72 13.31 15.65
N TYR A 250 -20.73 12.03 15.30
CA TYR A 250 -21.23 11.51 14.02
C TYR A 250 -22.50 10.65 14.17
N SER A 251 -23.32 10.96 15.17
CA SER A 251 -24.52 10.20 15.52
C SER A 251 -25.53 10.13 14.37
N GLU A 252 -25.63 11.20 13.56
CA GLU A 252 -26.51 11.25 12.39
C GLU A 252 -26.16 10.24 11.29
N PHE A 253 -24.94 9.69 11.28
CA PHE A 253 -24.50 8.70 10.29
C PHE A 253 -24.36 7.30 10.88
N ALA A 254 -24.51 7.13 12.19
CA ALA A 254 -24.18 5.87 12.84
C ALA A 254 -25.22 4.78 12.53
N GLU A 255 -24.75 3.59 12.16
CA GLU A 255 -25.61 2.41 12.12
C GLU A 255 -25.70 1.80 13.54
N GLU A 256 -26.88 1.31 13.91
CA GLU A 256 -27.05 0.56 15.14
C GLU A 256 -26.30 -0.79 15.07
N GLY A 257 -25.66 -1.16 16.18
CA GLY A 257 -24.95 -2.43 16.31
C GLY A 257 -23.45 -2.26 16.57
N LEU A 258 -22.92 -3.11 17.45
CA LEU A 258 -21.49 -3.33 17.62
C LEU A 258 -21.24 -4.76 17.14
N HIS A 259 -20.41 -4.92 16.12
CA HIS A 259 -20.11 -6.25 15.59
C HIS A 259 -18.74 -6.70 16.09
N ALA A 260 -18.69 -7.82 16.80
CA ALA A 260 -17.44 -8.50 17.10
C ALA A 260 -16.93 -9.18 15.81
N MET A 261 -15.66 -8.97 15.46
CA MET A 261 -15.04 -9.56 14.26
C MET A 261 -14.11 -10.75 14.57
N GLY A 262 -14.20 -11.32 15.78
CA GLY A 262 -13.20 -12.27 16.27
C GLY A 262 -11.91 -11.57 16.67
N MET A 263 -11.00 -12.31 17.34
CA MET A 263 -9.70 -11.79 17.83
C MET A 263 -9.76 -10.50 18.68
N GLY A 264 -10.86 -10.26 19.40
CA GLY A 264 -11.03 -9.04 20.19
C GLY A 264 -11.15 -7.75 19.36
N MET A 265 -11.32 -7.87 18.04
CA MET A 265 -11.61 -6.74 17.17
C MET A 265 -13.09 -6.41 17.21
N LEU A 266 -13.36 -5.13 17.38
CA LEU A 266 -14.68 -4.56 17.32
C LEU A 266 -14.80 -3.71 16.07
N LYS A 267 -15.99 -3.77 15.46
CA LYS A 267 -16.33 -3.03 14.25
C LYS A 267 -17.54 -2.17 14.49
N LYS A 268 -17.41 -0.92 14.08
CA LYS A 268 -18.48 0.06 14.02
C LYS A 268 -18.58 0.64 12.63
N ARG A 269 -19.81 0.97 12.24
CA ARG A 269 -20.15 1.36 10.88
C ARG A 269 -20.99 2.63 10.89
N TRP A 270 -20.70 3.48 9.91
CA TRP A 270 -21.48 4.67 9.61
C TRP A 270 -21.84 4.68 8.13
N ARG A 271 -23.01 5.22 7.80
CA ARG A 271 -23.54 5.26 6.44
C ARG A 271 -24.19 6.60 6.12
N ARG A 272 -23.96 7.06 4.89
CA ARG A 272 -24.64 8.24 4.32
C ARG A 272 -24.97 7.98 2.86
N GLY A 273 -26.22 7.57 2.60
CA GLY A 273 -26.63 7.06 1.29
C GLY A 273 -25.95 5.73 0.98
N ASN A 274 -25.30 5.61 -0.19
CA ASN A 274 -24.57 4.40 -0.59
C ASN A 274 -23.11 4.33 -0.06
N ARG A 275 -22.70 5.30 0.75
CA ARG A 275 -21.36 5.39 1.32
C ARG A 275 -21.31 4.69 2.66
N GLN A 276 -20.35 3.80 2.85
CA GLN A 276 -20.12 3.09 4.10
C GLN A 276 -18.70 3.34 4.62
N LEU A 277 -18.61 3.73 5.88
CA LEU A 277 -17.34 3.88 6.60
C LEU A 277 -17.29 2.84 7.72
N GLU A 278 -16.14 2.18 7.85
CA GLU A 278 -15.90 1.27 8.96
C GLU A 278 -14.66 1.68 9.74
N LEU A 279 -14.82 1.67 11.06
CA LEU A 279 -13.73 1.79 12.03
C LEU A 279 -13.58 0.43 12.69
N HIS A 280 -12.41 -0.19 12.51
CA HIS A 280 -12.06 -1.42 13.20
C HIS A 280 -11.10 -1.09 14.33
N TYR A 281 -11.39 -1.51 15.54
CA TYR A 281 -10.51 -1.23 16.68
C TYR A 281 -10.27 -2.49 17.50
N VAL A 282 -9.08 -2.54 18.07
CA VAL A 282 -8.64 -3.63 18.93
C VAL A 282 -8.92 -3.22 20.36
N LEU A 283 -9.66 -4.05 21.11
CA LEU A 283 -9.83 -3.81 22.54
C LEU A 283 -8.49 -4.01 23.27
N PRO A 284 -8.12 -3.12 24.21
CA PRO A 284 -7.04 -3.37 25.15
C PRO A 284 -7.21 -4.73 25.83
N GLN A 285 -6.16 -5.53 25.90
CA GLN A 285 -6.21 -6.89 26.48
C GLN A 285 -6.75 -6.90 27.92
N ASN A 286 -6.48 -5.83 28.66
CA ASN A 286 -6.91 -5.59 30.02
C ASN A 286 -8.43 -5.36 30.17
N LEU A 287 -9.17 -5.12 29.08
CA LEU A 287 -10.64 -5.04 29.09
C LEU A 287 -11.31 -6.37 28.69
N LEU A 288 -10.54 -7.36 28.21
CA LEU A 288 -11.09 -8.62 27.72
C LEU A 288 -11.39 -9.66 28.82
N GLY A 289 -11.14 -9.34 30.10
CA GLY A 289 -11.35 -10.28 31.21
C GLY A 289 -10.35 -11.44 31.15
N SER A 290 -9.36 -11.42 32.03
CA SER A 290 -8.29 -12.42 32.05
C SER A 290 -8.78 -13.80 32.51
N THR A 291 -9.27 -14.66 31.62
CA THR A 291 -9.37 -16.12 31.90
C THR A 291 -9.17 -17.04 30.70
N THR A 292 -9.00 -16.54 29.47
CA THR A 292 -8.66 -17.42 28.33
C THR A 292 -7.26 -17.13 27.83
N PRO A 293 -6.29 -18.06 27.98
CA PRO A 293 -5.00 -17.91 27.34
C PRO A 293 -5.22 -17.92 25.82
N PHE A 294 -4.82 -16.82 25.16
CA PHE A 294 -4.74 -16.79 23.71
C PHE A 294 -3.69 -17.83 23.29
N LEU A 295 -4.17 -18.89 22.63
CA LEU A 295 -3.33 -19.80 21.86
C LEU A 295 -2.45 -18.98 20.91
N HIS A 296 -1.14 -19.05 21.12
CA HIS A 296 -0.15 -18.69 20.10
C HIS A 296 -0.50 -19.47 18.82
N CYS A 297 -1.04 -18.78 17.81
CA CYS A 297 -1.15 -19.34 16.47
C CYS A 297 0.25 -19.37 15.84
N ASN A 298 0.98 -20.46 16.09
CA ASN A 298 1.90 -21.01 15.10
C ASN A 298 1.01 -21.71 14.04
N GLY A 299 0.60 -20.94 13.04
CA GLY A 299 -0.23 -21.40 11.93
C GLY A 299 0.45 -21.15 10.61
N THR A 300 1.36 -22.05 10.25
CA THR A 300 1.71 -22.35 8.86
C THR A 300 0.43 -22.79 8.16
N LEU A 301 -0.02 -22.02 7.16
CA LEU A 301 -1.07 -22.47 6.25
C LEU A 301 -0.40 -22.91 4.96
N CYS A 302 -0.57 -24.20 4.65
CA CYS A 302 -0.22 -24.85 3.39
C CYS A 302 -0.99 -24.25 2.20
#